data_AF-A0A1J3FCZ7-F1
#
_entry.id   AF-A0A1J3FCZ7-F1
#
_cell.length_a   1.000
_cell.length_b   1.000
_cell.length_c   1.000
_cell.angle_alpha   90.00
_cell.angle_beta   90.00
_cell.angle_gamma   90.00
#
_symmetry.space_group_name_H-M   'P 1'
#
loop_
_entity.id
_entity.type
_entity.pdbx_description
1 polymer ?
#
loop_
_entity_poly.entity_id
_entity_poly.type
_entity_poly.pdbx_seq_one_letter_code
_entity_poly.pdbx_strand_id
1 'polypeptide(L)'
;KRGLVYSITFGATRTCAQDENIKVSVPGQANELPIQTVFSSDGGDTYAWAFKATSDLVKVTFHNPGVQEDRTCGPLLDVVAIKEILPPLRYSGENLVKNGGFEIGPHVFA
;
A
#
# COMPACT_ATOMS: atom_id res chain seq x y z
N LYS A 1 14.92 3.57 -8.19
CA LYS A 1 15.63 4.67 -8.88
C LYS A 1 14.91 5.98 -8.60
N ARG A 2 15.67 7.04 -8.31
CA ARG A 2 15.13 8.38 -8.08
C ARG A 2 14.30 8.85 -9.27
N GLY A 3 13.16 9.48 -8.97
CA GLY A 3 12.25 10.07 -9.95
C GLY A 3 11.19 9.13 -10.51
N LEU A 4 11.33 7.82 -10.32
CA LEU A 4 10.34 6.83 -10.75
C LEU A 4 9.22 6.64 -9.73
N VAL A 5 8.08 6.13 -10.19
CA VAL A 5 6.92 5.81 -9.35
C VAL A 5 6.94 4.32 -9.05
N TYR A 6 6.74 3.98 -7.78
CA TYR A 6 6.64 2.61 -7.30
C TYR A 6 5.28 2.44 -6.62
N SER A 7 4.78 1.21 -6.64
CA SER A 7 3.66 0.76 -5.81
C SER A 7 4.14 -0.24 -4.78
N ILE A 8 3.59 -0.16 -3.58
CA ILE A 8 3.72 -1.17 -2.53
C ILE A 8 2.36 -1.85 -2.42
N THR A 9 2.33 -3.15 -2.68
CA THR A 9 1.16 -4.01 -2.44
C THR A 9 1.41 -4.82 -1.17
N PHE A 10 0.41 -4.95 -0.31
CA PHE A 10 0.49 -5.80 0.88
C PHE A 10 -0.89 -6.22 1.35
N GLY A 11 -0.95 -7.38 2.00
CA GLY A 11 -2.09 -7.82 2.79
C GLY A 11 -1.98 -7.30 4.22
N ALA A 12 -3.11 -6.96 4.84
CA ALA A 12 -3.18 -6.54 6.23
C ALA A 12 -4.39 -7.16 6.94
N THR A 13 -4.18 -7.58 8.19
CA THR A 13 -5.25 -7.94 9.12
C THR A 13 -4.97 -7.32 10.48
N ARG A 14 -6.01 -7.11 11.28
CA ARG A 14 -5.90 -6.70 12.68
C ARG A 14 -6.05 -7.91 13.59
N THR A 15 -5.31 -7.97 14.69
CA THR A 15 -5.43 -9.09 15.64
C THR A 15 -6.62 -8.96 16.57
N CYS A 16 -7.18 -7.75 16.73
CA CYS A 16 -8.21 -7.45 17.71
C CYS A 16 -9.43 -6.76 17.08
N ALA A 17 -10.53 -6.68 17.83
CA ALA A 17 -11.81 -6.19 17.31
C ALA A 17 -11.93 -4.66 17.27
N GLN A 18 -10.99 -3.92 17.85
CA GLN A 18 -10.94 -2.46 17.80
C GLN A 18 -10.45 -1.96 16.44
N ASP A 19 -10.86 -0.75 16.05
CA ASP A 19 -10.38 -0.15 14.81
C ASP A 19 -8.85 0.00 14.86
N GLU A 20 -8.20 -0.50 13.81
CA GLU A 20 -6.76 -0.40 13.66
C GLU A 20 -6.44 0.29 12.34
N ASN A 21 -5.43 1.14 12.38
CA ASN A 21 -4.86 1.77 11.20
C ASN A 21 -3.40 1.34 11.07
N ILE A 22 -2.91 1.34 9.84
CA ILE A 22 -1.48 1.27 9.57
C ILE A 22 -1.03 2.49 8.77
N LYS A 23 0.06 3.10 9.23
CA LYS A 23 0.71 4.17 8.50
C LYS A 23 1.81 3.59 7.61
N VAL A 24 1.65 3.75 6.31
CA VAL A 24 2.67 3.43 5.32
C VAL A 24 3.39 4.72 4.91
N SER A 25 4.72 4.71 4.87
CA SER A 25 5.49 5.92 4.58
C SER A 25 6.81 5.65 3.88
N VAL A 26 7.23 6.66 3.12
CA VAL A 26 8.58 6.86 2.58
C VAL A 26 9.02 8.30 2.89
N PRO A 27 10.29 8.69 2.73
CA PRO A 27 10.70 10.08 2.96
C PRO A 27 9.85 11.08 2.18
N GLY A 28 9.11 11.94 2.91
CA GLY A 28 8.27 13.00 2.35
C GLY A 28 6.86 12.59 1.87
N GLN A 29 6.48 11.30 1.95
CA GLN A 29 5.16 10.81 1.55
C GLN A 29 4.67 9.77 2.56
N ALA A 30 3.43 9.90 3.05
CA ALA A 30 2.83 8.93 3.94
C ALA A 30 1.33 8.84 3.68
N ASN A 31 0.75 7.70 4.03
CA ASN A 31 -0.69 7.52 4.08
C ASN A 31 -1.06 6.68 5.30
N GLU A 32 -2.26 6.89 5.82
CA GLU A 32 -2.83 6.08 6.89
C GLU A 32 -4.00 5.28 6.30
N LEU A 33 -3.96 3.97 6.50
CA LEU A 33 -4.88 3.02 5.91
C LEU A 33 -5.62 2.29 7.03
N PRO A 34 -6.96 2.30 7.05
CA PRO A 34 -7.72 1.51 8.02
C PRO A 34 -7.51 0.02 7.75
N ILE A 35 -7.68 -0.81 8.77
CA ILE A 35 -7.69 -2.27 8.64
C ILE A 35 -9.01 -2.79 9.20
N GLN A 36 -9.82 -3.40 8.34
CA GLN A 36 -11.17 -3.84 8.67
C GLN A 36 -11.19 -5.31 9.06
N THR A 37 -10.38 -6.13 8.40
CA THR A 37 -10.42 -7.60 8.53
C THR A 37 -9.62 -8.10 9.74
N VAL A 38 -10.26 -8.89 10.60
CA VAL A 38 -9.64 -9.50 11.80
C VAL A 38 -8.95 -10.82 11.42
N PHE A 39 -7.77 -11.10 11.96
CA PHE A 39 -6.91 -12.26 11.63
C PHE A 39 -7.58 -13.65 11.78
N SER A 40 -8.68 -13.76 12.54
CA SER A 40 -9.44 -15.02 12.66
C SER A 40 -10.48 -15.24 11.56
N SER A 41 -10.59 -14.34 10.60
CA SER A 41 -11.51 -14.44 9.48
C SER A 41 -10.83 -15.05 8.25
N ASP A 42 -11.60 -15.72 7.39
CA ASP A 42 -11.11 -16.24 6.12
C ASP A 42 -10.87 -15.09 5.13
N GLY A 43 -9.80 -14.30 5.33
CA GLY A 43 -9.43 -13.19 4.46
C GLY A 43 -8.46 -12.17 5.06
N GLY A 44 -8.14 -11.15 4.26
CA GLY A 44 -7.35 -10.00 4.68
C GLY A 44 -7.60 -8.81 3.76
N ASP A 45 -7.41 -7.60 4.29
CA ASP A 45 -7.48 -6.39 3.46
C ASP A 45 -6.28 -6.37 2.52
N THR A 46 -6.51 -6.03 1.25
CA THR A 46 -5.43 -5.86 0.28
C THR A 46 -5.27 -4.39 -0.06
N TYR A 47 -4.07 -3.84 0.18
CA TYR A 47 -3.74 -2.45 -0.09
C TYR A 47 -2.71 -2.33 -1.19
N ALA A 48 -2.86 -1.29 -2.00
CA ALA A 48 -1.85 -0.83 -2.94
C ALA A 48 -1.66 0.68 -2.79
N TRP A 49 -0.44 1.10 -2.44
CA TRP A 49 -0.10 2.52 -2.28
C TRP A 49 1.08 2.90 -3.18
N ALA A 50 0.92 3.96 -3.95
CA ALA A 50 1.93 4.45 -4.88
C ALA A 50 2.70 5.65 -4.30
N PHE A 51 4.02 5.68 -4.53
CA PHE A 51 4.89 6.79 -4.14
C PHE A 51 5.92 7.09 -5.23
N LYS A 52 6.38 8.34 -5.30
CA LYS A 52 7.50 8.74 -6.15
C LYS A 52 8.80 8.65 -5.36
N ALA A 53 9.79 7.91 -5.86
CA ALA A 53 11.09 7.79 -5.19
C ALA A 53 11.88 9.11 -5.27
N THR A 54 12.24 9.68 -4.11
CA THR A 54 13.03 10.93 -4.01
C THR A 54 14.55 10.68 -4.02
N SER A 55 14.96 9.43 -3.79
CA SER A 55 16.35 8.96 -3.77
C SER A 55 16.46 7.59 -4.43
N ASP A 56 17.69 7.14 -4.71
CA ASP A 56 17.92 5.78 -5.24
C ASP A 56 17.76 4.69 -4.18
N LEU A 57 17.94 5.05 -2.90
CA LEU A 57 17.62 4.22 -1.74
C LEU A 57 16.42 4.83 -0.99
N VAL A 58 15.31 4.11 -0.94
CA VAL A 58 14.10 4.53 -0.23
C VAL A 58 13.79 3.53 0.86
N LYS A 59 13.66 4.00 2.11
CA LYS A 59 13.15 3.19 3.22
C LYS A 59 11.63 3.28 3.25
N VAL A 60 10.97 2.15 3.00
CA VAL A 60 9.53 1.99 3.25
C VAL A 60 9.35 1.63 4.72
N THR A 61 8.45 2.33 5.40
CA THR A 61 8.14 2.09 6.81
C THR A 61 6.64 1.85 6.97
N PHE A 62 6.30 0.67 7.48
CA PHE A 62 5.00 0.37 8.05
C PHE A 62 5.06 0.68 9.54
N HIS A 63 4.14 1.51 10.02
CA HIS A 63 4.11 1.98 11.39
C HIS A 63 2.73 1.74 11.98
N ASN A 64 2.68 0.97 13.08
CA ASN A 64 1.51 0.92 13.94
C ASN A 64 1.46 2.22 14.77
N PRO A 65 0.45 3.09 14.59
CA PRO A 65 0.31 4.33 15.36
C PRO A 65 0.00 4.10 16.85
N GLY A 66 -0.27 2.87 17.28
CA GLY A 66 -0.41 2.51 18.69
C GLY A 66 -1.73 2.97 19.30
N VAL A 67 -2.83 2.87 18.55
CA VAL A 67 -4.18 3.26 18.99
C VAL A 67 -4.76 2.28 20.02
N GLN A 68 -4.08 1.15 20.27
CA GLN A 68 -4.62 0.03 21.03
C GLN A 68 -4.29 0.10 22.53
N GLU A 69 -5.23 -0.29 23.38
CA GLU A 69 -5.03 -0.43 24.84
C GLU A 69 -4.14 -1.64 25.19
N ASP A 70 -4.35 -2.76 24.49
CA ASP A 70 -3.55 -3.97 24.63
C ASP A 70 -2.36 -3.94 23.66
N ARG A 71 -1.15 -4.09 24.20
CA ARG A 71 0.12 -4.07 23.44
C ARG A 71 0.32 -5.30 22.56
N THR A 72 -0.48 -6.34 22.75
CA THR A 72 -0.49 -7.53 21.90
C THR A 72 -1.34 -7.32 20.64
N CYS A 73 -2.17 -6.29 20.62
CA CYS A 73 -2.97 -5.92 19.45
C CYS A 73 -2.16 -5.11 18.44
N GLY A 74 -2.46 -5.32 17.16
CA GLY A 74 -1.91 -4.51 16.09
C GLY A 74 -2.00 -5.16 14.72
N PRO A 75 -1.51 -4.45 13.70
CA PRO A 75 -1.58 -4.91 12.33
C PRO A 75 -0.62 -6.08 12.09
N LEU A 76 -1.12 -7.14 11.47
CA LEU A 76 -0.33 -8.19 10.84
C LEU A 76 -0.25 -7.91 9.35
N LEU A 77 0.96 -8.03 8.80
CA LEU A 77 1.22 -7.82 7.38
C LEU A 77 1.64 -9.12 6.74
N ASP A 78 1.13 -9.36 5.53
CA ASP A 78 1.51 -10.48 4.69
C ASP A 78 1.69 -10.01 3.24
N VAL A 79 2.33 -10.85 2.42
CA VAL A 79 2.45 -10.71 0.96
C VAL A 79 2.89 -9.30 0.53
N VAL A 80 4.02 -8.82 1.04
CA VAL A 80 4.55 -7.49 0.68
C VAL A 80 5.31 -7.55 -0.65
N ALA A 81 4.86 -6.77 -1.63
CA ALA A 81 5.52 -6.59 -2.92
C ALA A 81 5.76 -5.11 -3.24
N ILE A 82 6.86 -4.85 -3.96
CA ILE A 82 7.16 -3.53 -4.51
C ILE A 82 7.30 -3.68 -6.02
N LYS A 83 6.56 -2.88 -6.78
CA LYS A 83 6.59 -2.89 -8.26
C LYS A 83 6.78 -1.48 -8.79
N GLU A 84 7.72 -1.32 -9.71
CA GLU A 84 7.86 -0.09 -10.50
C GLU A 84 6.64 0.10 -11.40
N ILE A 85 5.99 1.26 -11.31
CA ILE A 85 4.93 1.65 -12.24
C ILE A 85 5.58 2.43 -13.37
N LEU A 86 5.69 1.78 -14.53
CA LEU A 86 6.31 2.37 -15.71
C LEU A 86 5.48 3.58 -16.22
N PRO A 87 6.06 4.79 -16.29
CA PRO A 87 5.42 5.93 -16.90
C PRO A 87 5.66 6.01 -18.44
N PRO A 88 4.84 6.77 -19.18
CA PRO A 88 3.64 7.47 -18.74
C PRO A 88 2.37 6.79 -19.25
N LEU A 89 1.36 6.72 -18.38
CA LEU A 89 -0.02 6.65 -18.84
C LEU A 89 -0.34 7.98 -19.55
N ARG A 90 -0.39 7.94 -20.88
CA ARG A 90 -0.68 9.11 -21.71
C ARG A 90 -2.16 9.09 -22.10
N TYR A 91 -2.76 10.27 -22.23
CA TYR A 91 -4.05 10.39 -22.90
C TYR A 91 -3.88 10.00 -24.37
N SER A 92 -4.81 9.20 -24.91
CA SER A 92 -4.83 8.85 -26.32
C SER A 92 -5.90 9.69 -27.04
N GLY A 93 -5.49 10.74 -27.75
CA GLY A 93 -6.41 11.63 -28.45
C GLY A 93 -7.41 12.30 -27.49
N GLU A 94 -8.71 12.18 -27.77
CA GLU A 94 -9.79 12.75 -26.97
C GLU A 94 -10.17 11.93 -25.73
N ASN A 95 -9.59 10.73 -25.55
CA ASN A 95 -9.92 9.87 -24.41
C ASN A 95 -9.27 10.40 -23.12
N LEU A 96 -10.10 10.78 -22.14
CA LEU A 96 -9.68 11.24 -20.82
C LEU A 96 -9.29 10.10 -19.87
N VAL A 97 -9.40 8.84 -20.29
CA VAL A 97 -8.94 7.67 -19.53
C VAL A 97 -7.50 7.35 -19.90
N LYS A 98 -6.60 7.47 -18.91
CA LYS A 98 -5.17 7.24 -19.06
C LYS A 98 -4.76 5.75 -19.09
N ASN A 99 -5.54 4.88 -18.45
CA ASN A 99 -5.26 3.45 -18.27
C ASN A 99 -6.48 2.58 -18.61
N GLY A 100 -7.08 2.79 -19.78
CA GLY A 100 -8.38 2.18 -20.11
C GLY A 100 -8.37 0.65 -20.18
N GLY A 101 -7.20 0.04 -20.39
CA GLY A 101 -7.03 -1.42 -20.40
C GLY A 101 -6.67 -2.02 -19.05
N PHE A 102 -6.46 -1.22 -17.99
CA PHE A 102 -6.07 -1.69 -16.65
C PHE A 102 -4.74 -2.48 -16.57
N GLU A 103 -3.96 -2.54 -17.65
CA GLU A 103 -2.69 -3.26 -17.75
C GLU A 103 -1.57 -2.69 -16.85
N ILE A 104 -1.71 -1.41 -16.45
CA ILE A 104 -0.73 -0.73 -15.62
C ILE A 104 -1.30 -0.53 -14.23
N GLY A 105 -0.65 -1.11 -13.24
CA GLY A 105 -1.13 -1.09 -11.87
C GLY A 105 -0.16 -1.76 -10.91
N PRO A 106 -0.58 -1.90 -9.64
CA PRO A 106 0.21 -2.56 -8.60
C PRO A 106 0.53 -4.02 -8.94
N HIS A 107 1.39 -4.64 -8.14
CA HIS A 107 1.56 -6.09 -8.22
C HIS A 107 0.27 -6.77 -7.72
N VAL A 108 -0.15 -7.84 -8.40
CA VAL A 108 -1.30 -8.67 -8.03
C VAL A 108 -0.75 -10.06 -7.78
N PHE A 109 -1.05 -10.60 -6.60
CA PHE A 109 -0.71 -11.98 -6.26
C PHE A 109 -1.74 -12.92 -6.91
N ALA A 110 -1.25 -14.07 -7.40
CA ALA A 110 -2.06 -15.08 -8.08
C ALA A 110 -2.70 -16.06 -7.10
#